data_AF-A0A6A8LF98-F1
#
_entry.id   AF-A0A6A8LF98-F1
#
_cell.length_a   1.000
_cell.length_b   1.000
_cell.length_c   1.000
_cell.angle_alpha   90.00
_cell.angle_beta   90.00
_cell.angle_gamma   90.00
#
_symmetry.space_group_name_H-M   'P 1'
#
loop_
_entity.id
_entity.type
_entity.pdbx_description
1 polymer ?
#
loop_
_entity_poly.entity_id
_entity_poly.type
_entity_poly.pdbx_seq_one_letter_code
_entity_poly.pdbx_strand_id
1 'polypeptide(L)'
;MKLKKVLTGSALSLALLVSASPAFASSPGNTNSDLTQTKISTQATKDSFTMDYLHRWDIPNTTVKNGVTYYLKKVEIIEGFYRATFEGWIN
;
A
#
# COMPACT_ATOMS: atom_id res chain seq x y z
N MET A 1 -34.20 40.10 -15.99
CA MET A 1 -34.38 39.00 -15.02
C MET A 1 -35.86 38.67 -14.89
N LYS A 2 -36.26 37.41 -15.04
CA LYS A 2 -37.53 36.85 -14.53
C LYS A 2 -37.50 35.32 -14.69
N LEU A 3 -37.32 34.63 -13.55
CA LEU A 3 -37.22 33.17 -13.41
C LEU A 3 -38.61 32.53 -13.51
N LYS A 4 -38.70 31.36 -14.18
CA LYS A 4 -39.94 30.61 -14.38
C LYS A 4 -40.25 29.71 -13.18
N LYS A 5 -41.55 29.57 -12.93
CA LYS A 5 -42.23 29.02 -11.74
C LYS A 5 -42.09 27.50 -11.56
N VAL A 6 -41.83 27.16 -10.30
CA VAL A 6 -42.52 26.19 -9.42
C VAL A 6 -42.47 24.70 -9.79
N LEU A 7 -41.68 24.02 -8.96
CA LEU A 7 -41.51 22.59 -8.72
C LEU A 7 -42.84 21.90 -8.43
N THR A 8 -43.30 21.06 -9.37
CA THR A 8 -44.47 20.21 -9.24
C THR A 8 -44.17 19.11 -8.22
N GLY A 9 -44.77 19.25 -7.03
CA GLY A 9 -44.76 18.22 -6.00
C GLY A 9 -45.64 17.04 -6.42
N SER A 10 -45.02 15.89 -6.64
CA SER A 10 -45.70 14.60 -6.76
C SER A 10 -45.53 13.87 -5.43
N ALA A 11 -46.56 14.00 -4.59
CA ALA A 11 -46.84 13.08 -3.50
C ALA A 11 -47.19 11.71 -4.11
N LEU A 12 -46.40 10.67 -3.80
CA LEU A 12 -46.77 9.29 -4.09
C LEU A 12 -46.57 8.44 -2.84
N SER A 13 -47.58 8.55 -1.98
CA SER A 13 -48.29 7.44 -1.33
C SER A 13 -47.46 6.35 -0.65
N LEU A 14 -47.35 6.50 0.67
CA LEU A 14 -47.31 5.41 1.64
C LEU A 14 -48.52 4.48 1.43
N ALA A 15 -48.31 3.36 0.76
CA ALA A 15 -49.21 2.20 0.79
C ALA A 15 -48.36 0.97 1.11
N LEU A 16 -48.29 0.56 2.38
CA LEU A 16 -49.10 -0.54 2.94
C LEU A 16 -48.71 -1.92 2.38
N LEU A 17 -47.80 -2.63 3.07
CA LEU A 17 -47.97 -4.04 3.42
C LEU A 17 -46.91 -4.43 4.48
N VAL A 18 -47.22 -4.35 5.77
CA VAL A 18 -47.81 -5.46 6.54
C VAL A 18 -46.95 -6.73 6.50
N SER A 19 -46.22 -6.91 7.59
CA SER A 19 -45.87 -8.18 8.22
C SER A 19 -45.28 -9.29 7.33
N ALA A 20 -43.97 -9.36 7.31
CA ALA A 20 -43.29 -10.64 7.46
C ALA A 20 -42.09 -10.41 8.38
N SER A 21 -42.20 -10.86 9.63
CA SER A 21 -41.03 -11.12 10.45
C SER A 21 -40.30 -12.35 9.88
N PRO A 22 -39.00 -12.27 9.61
CA PRO A 22 -38.15 -13.42 9.81
C PRO A 22 -37.80 -13.49 11.30
N ALA A 23 -38.26 -14.56 11.94
CA ALA A 23 -37.93 -14.91 13.31
C ALA A 23 -36.42 -14.81 13.56
N PHE A 24 -36.04 -14.23 14.69
CA PHE A 24 -34.69 -14.33 15.24
C PHE A 24 -34.39 -15.81 15.53
N ALA A 25 -33.93 -16.55 14.53
CA ALA A 25 -33.34 -17.85 14.71
C ALA A 25 -31.92 -17.66 15.27
N SER A 26 -31.82 -17.76 16.61
CA SER A 26 -30.71 -18.34 17.35
C SER A 26 -29.31 -18.24 16.71
N SER A 27 -28.48 -17.35 17.24
CA SER A 27 -27.03 -17.63 17.44
C SER A 27 -26.92 -18.97 18.19
N PRO A 28 -25.98 -19.90 17.90
CA PRO A 28 -24.54 -19.63 17.86
C PRO A 28 -23.74 -20.39 16.79
N GLY A 29 -22.62 -19.82 16.36
CA GLY A 29 -21.69 -20.54 15.50
C GLY A 29 -20.66 -19.62 14.88
N ASN A 30 -19.64 -19.27 15.67
CA ASN A 30 -18.45 -18.56 15.25
C ASN A 30 -17.87 -19.17 13.96
N THR A 31 -18.03 -18.48 12.83
CA THR A 31 -17.03 -18.55 11.76
C THR A 31 -17.03 -17.20 11.07
N ASN A 32 -16.19 -16.29 11.58
CA ASN A 32 -15.67 -15.19 10.79
C ASN A 32 -15.06 -15.79 9.52
N SER A 33 -15.86 -15.94 8.48
CA SER A 33 -15.33 -15.88 7.11
C SER A 33 -15.19 -14.40 6.78
N ASP A 34 -14.35 -13.73 7.58
CA ASP A 34 -13.48 -12.70 7.06
C ASP A 34 -12.81 -13.38 5.88
N LEU A 35 -13.33 -13.10 4.68
CA LEU A 35 -12.53 -13.19 3.48
C LEU A 35 -11.39 -12.21 3.73
N THR A 36 -10.38 -12.69 4.44
CA THR A 36 -9.06 -12.11 4.50
C THR A 36 -8.63 -12.12 3.06
N GLN A 37 -8.95 -11.02 2.36
CA GLN A 37 -8.24 -10.64 1.18
C GLN A 37 -6.79 -10.67 1.62
N THR A 38 -6.12 -11.77 1.28
CA THR A 38 -4.73 -12.00 1.60
C THR A 38 -4.04 -10.87 0.88
N LYS A 39 -3.70 -9.80 1.61
CA LYS A 39 -2.99 -8.65 1.08
C LYS A 39 -1.58 -9.14 0.80
N ILE A 40 -1.42 -9.95 -0.24
CA ILE A 40 -0.13 -10.23 -0.86
C ILE A 40 0.08 -9.06 -1.82
N SER A 41 0.37 -7.90 -1.23
CA SER A 41 1.26 -6.96 -1.86
C SER A 41 2.52 -7.08 -1.04
N THR A 42 3.43 -7.97 -1.45
CA THR A 42 4.83 -7.87 -1.03
C THR A 42 5.36 -6.60 -1.66
N GLN A 43 4.99 -5.46 -1.07
CA GLN A 43 5.37 -4.16 -1.57
C GLN A 43 6.88 -4.05 -1.38
N ALA A 44 7.59 -3.90 -2.49
CA ALA A 44 9.02 -3.68 -2.50
C ALA A 44 9.38 -2.57 -1.51
N THR A 45 10.09 -2.94 -0.44
CA THR A 45 10.63 -2.04 0.55
C THR A 45 12.03 -1.63 0.11
N LYS A 46 12.31 -0.34 0.18
CA LYS A 46 13.62 0.20 -0.14
C LYS A 46 14.59 -0.17 0.98
N ASP A 47 15.70 -0.81 0.62
CA ASP A 47 16.81 -1.12 1.51
C ASP A 47 18.08 -0.40 1.05
N SER A 48 18.94 -0.06 2.00
CA SER A 48 20.18 0.64 1.72
C SER A 48 21.31 0.21 2.65
N PHE A 49 22.52 0.09 2.12
CA PHE A 49 23.69 -0.21 2.92
C PHE A 49 24.91 0.57 2.44
N THR A 50 25.92 0.64 3.31
CA THR A 50 27.18 1.34 3.03
C THR A 50 28.36 0.38 3.03
N MET A 51 29.33 0.61 2.15
CA MET A 51 30.61 -0.08 2.11
C MET A 51 31.74 0.93 1.92
N ASP A 52 32.86 0.67 2.59
CA ASP A 52 34.04 1.54 2.56
C ASP A 52 35.06 0.99 1.55
N TYR A 53 35.61 1.89 0.74
CA TYR A 53 36.58 1.59 -0.31
C TYR A 53 37.82 2.47 -0.14
N LEU A 54 39.00 1.92 -0.47
CA LEU A 54 40.25 2.65 -0.40
C LEU A 54 40.41 3.62 -1.57
N HIS A 55 39.97 3.23 -2.77
CA HIS A 55 40.03 4.07 -3.97
C HIS A 55 38.67 4.23 -4.65
N ARG A 56 38.50 5.35 -5.34
CA ARG A 56 37.22 5.69 -5.99
C ARG A 56 36.90 4.77 -7.18
N TRP A 57 37.91 4.26 -7.88
CA TRP A 57 37.73 3.36 -9.01
C TRP A 57 37.39 1.92 -8.60
N ASP A 58 37.57 1.57 -7.33
CA ASP A 58 37.20 0.25 -6.80
C ASP A 58 35.70 0.14 -6.52
N ILE A 59 34.96 1.26 -6.54
CA ILE A 59 33.54 1.31 -6.22
C ILE A 59 32.73 0.84 -7.43
N PRO A 60 32.05 -0.31 -7.37
CA PRO A 60 31.24 -0.78 -8.48
C PRO A 60 29.94 0.04 -8.60
N ASN A 61 29.39 0.14 -9.80
CA ASN A 61 28.10 0.79 -10.03
C ASN A 61 26.92 -0.04 -9.48
N THR A 62 27.08 -1.36 -9.40
CA THR A 62 26.08 -2.30 -8.90
C THR A 62 26.71 -3.39 -8.05
N THR A 63 25.93 -3.96 -7.15
CA THR A 63 26.36 -5.07 -6.30
C THR A 63 25.18 -5.99 -6.00
N VAL A 64 25.43 -7.28 -5.85
CA VAL A 64 24.41 -8.27 -5.58
C VAL A 64 24.59 -8.78 -4.16
N LYS A 65 23.55 -8.62 -3.33
CA LYS A 65 23.51 -9.12 -1.95
C LYS A 65 22.20 -9.86 -1.73
N ASN A 66 22.29 -11.09 -1.24
CA ASN A 66 21.14 -11.97 -1.01
C ASN A 66 20.23 -12.14 -2.24
N GLY A 67 20.82 -12.15 -3.45
CA GLY A 67 20.09 -12.27 -4.71
C GLY A 67 19.40 -10.99 -5.19
N VAL A 68 19.48 -9.90 -4.43
CA VAL A 68 18.94 -8.58 -4.81
C VAL A 68 20.07 -7.72 -5.38
N THR A 69 19.79 -7.04 -6.48
CA THR A 69 20.72 -6.08 -7.09
C THR A 69 20.52 -4.71 -6.47
N TYR A 70 21.61 -4.15 -5.94
CA TYR A 70 21.66 -2.79 -5.41
C TYR A 70 22.47 -1.90 -6.34
N TYR A 71 22.08 -0.64 -6.41
CA TYR A 71 22.66 0.37 -7.28
C TYR A 71 23.37 1.43 -6.45
N LEU A 72 24.52 1.91 -6.94
CA LEU A 72 25.26 2.98 -6.30
C LEU A 72 24.44 4.27 -6.30
N LYS A 73 24.11 4.77 -5.10
CA LYS A 73 23.33 5.99 -4.92
C LYS A 73 24.19 7.22 -4.67
N LYS A 74 25.14 7.10 -3.75
CA LYS A 74 26.03 8.19 -3.36
C LYS A 74 27.40 7.67 -2.94
N VAL A 75 28.40 8.52 -3.06
CA VAL A 75 29.76 8.27 -2.57
C VAL A 75 30.17 9.50 -1.77
N GLU A 76 30.61 9.28 -0.54
CA GLU A 76 31.09 10.32 0.37
C GLU A 76 32.52 9.99 0.78
N ILE A 77 33.35 11.00 1.02
CA ILE A 77 34.71 10.82 1.53
C ILE A 77 34.67 11.05 3.04
N ILE A 78 34.99 10.02 3.81
CA ILE A 78 34.96 10.05 5.27
C ILE A 78 36.30 9.49 5.77
N GLU A 79 37.03 10.28 6.56
CA GLU A 79 38.29 9.86 7.19
C GLU A 79 39.34 9.29 6.20
N GLY A 80 39.34 9.80 4.96
CA GLY A 80 40.26 9.36 3.90
C GLY A 80 39.80 8.12 3.12
N PHE A 81 38.67 7.52 3.46
CA PHE A 81 38.03 6.43 2.73
C PHE A 81 36.85 6.92 1.89
N TYR A 82 36.54 6.20 0.83
CA TYR A 82 35.33 6.41 0.04
C TYR A 82 34.21 5.51 0.56
N ARG A 83 33.24 6.10 1.26
CA ARG A 83 32.03 5.40 1.70
C ARG A 83 30.98 5.45 0.59
N ALA A 84 30.74 4.32 -0.05
CA ALA A 84 29.71 4.13 -1.05
C ALA A 84 28.40 3.67 -0.40
N THR A 85 27.29 4.32 -0.75
CA THR A 85 25.95 3.90 -0.34
C THR A 85 25.23 3.29 -1.52
N PHE A 86 24.72 2.08 -1.33
CA PHE A 86 23.95 1.33 -2.32
C PHE A 86 22.49 1.26 -1.90
N GLU A 87 21.58 1.37 -2.88
CA GLU A 87 20.14 1.28 -2.68
C GLU A 87 19.55 0.15 -3.52
N GLY A 88 18.65 -0.62 -2.92
CA GLY A 88 18.00 -1.80 -3.48
C GLY A 88 16.54 -1.89 -3.05
N TRP A 89 15.79 -2.79 -3.69
CA TRP A 89 14.37 -2.99 -3.46
C TRP A 89 14.17 -4.46 -3.11
N ILE A 90 13.68 -4.73 -1.90
CA ILE A 90 13.46 -6.08 -1.38
C ILE A 90 11.96 -6.28 -1.20
N ASN A 91 11.45 -7.44 -1.62
CA ASN A 91 10.05 -7.83 -1.42
C ASN A 91 9.87 -8.67 -0.15
#